data_AF-A0AAU5EXV8-F1
#
_entry.id   AF-A0AAU5EXV8-F1
#
_cell.length_a   1.000
_cell.length_b   1.000
_cell.length_c   1.000
_cell.angle_alpha   90.00
_cell.angle_beta   90.00
_cell.angle_gamma   90.00
#
_symmetry.space_group_name_H-M   'P 1'
#
loop_
_entity.id
_entity.type
_entity.pdbx_description
1 polymer ?
#
loop_
_entity_poly.entity_id
_entity_poly.type
_entity_poly.pdbx_seq_one_letter_code
_entity_poly.pdbx_strand_id
1 'polypeptide(L)'
;MSLRIVVCVKYVPDATGDRHFADDLTVDRDDVDGLLSELDEYAVEQALQIADEADDAEITVLTVGPEDAKDALRKALSMGADKAVHVEDDDLHGTDVVGTSLVLAKAIEKTGYDLVVCGMASTDGTMGVLPALLAERLNVPQVTLLSEVSVDGGVVKGRRDGDTASEQLEASLPAVVSVTDQSGEARYPSFKGIMAAKKKPVESLDLGDLDLDADEVGLEGAWTAVDSAAERPARTAGTIVKDEGEGGKQLAEYLASQKFI
;
A
#
# COMPACT_ATOMS: atom_id res chain seq x y z
N MET A 1 -19.59 1.25 20.47
CA MET A 1 -19.13 2.28 19.52
C MET A 1 -18.55 1.50 18.35
N SER A 2 -18.95 1.83 17.13
CA SER A 2 -18.43 1.14 15.93
C SER A 2 -16.92 1.34 15.82
N LEU A 3 -16.17 0.28 15.55
CA LEU A 3 -14.73 0.34 15.29
C LEU A 3 -14.51 0.98 13.91
N ARG A 4 -13.83 2.13 13.86
CA ARG A 4 -13.56 2.85 12.61
C ARG A 4 -12.21 2.44 12.05
N ILE A 5 -12.22 1.78 10.89
CA ILE A 5 -11.02 1.32 10.21
C ILE A 5 -10.80 2.17 8.96
N VAL A 6 -9.64 2.81 8.85
CA VAL A 6 -9.21 3.49 7.63
C VAL A 6 -8.17 2.63 6.92
N VAL A 7 -8.41 2.27 5.66
CA VAL A 7 -7.46 1.49 4.86
C VAL A 7 -6.85 2.40 3.81
N CYS A 8 -5.53 2.61 3.88
CA CYS A 8 -4.81 3.34 2.83
C CYS A 8 -4.59 2.41 1.64
N VAL A 9 -5.05 2.83 0.47
CA VAL A 9 -4.91 2.08 -0.78
C VAL A 9 -4.27 2.96 -1.84
N LYS A 10 -3.48 2.36 -2.75
CA LYS A 10 -2.82 3.08 -3.84
C LYS A 10 -3.25 2.57 -5.21
N TYR A 11 -3.48 3.51 -6.12
CA TYR A 11 -3.57 3.24 -7.55
C TYR A 11 -2.17 3.21 -8.18
N VAL A 12 -1.85 2.10 -8.83
CA VAL A 12 -0.53 1.82 -9.41
C VAL A 12 -0.66 1.29 -10.83
N PRO A 13 0.29 1.57 -11.73
CA PRO A 13 0.30 0.96 -13.06
C PRO A 13 0.35 -0.57 -12.99
N ASP A 14 -0.43 -1.25 -13.84
CA ASP A 14 -0.45 -2.71 -13.91
C ASP A 14 0.96 -3.25 -14.16
N ALA A 15 1.40 -4.21 -13.33
CA ALA A 15 2.71 -4.82 -13.43
C ALA A 15 2.95 -5.60 -14.73
N THR A 16 1.88 -5.97 -15.44
CA THR A 16 1.90 -6.61 -16.76
C THR A 16 1.95 -5.63 -17.93
N GLY A 17 1.72 -4.34 -17.67
CA GLY A 17 1.83 -3.25 -18.65
C GLY A 17 3.26 -2.78 -18.89
N ASP A 18 3.41 -1.85 -19.85
CA ASP A 18 4.70 -1.24 -20.21
C ASP A 18 5.04 -0.06 -19.28
N ARG A 19 5.35 -0.40 -18.02
CA ARG A 19 5.61 0.58 -16.97
C ARG A 19 6.89 1.36 -17.25
N HIS A 20 6.79 2.68 -17.22
CA HIS A 20 7.92 3.59 -17.41
C HIS A 20 7.77 4.84 -16.53
N PHE A 21 8.78 5.70 -16.59
CA PHE A 21 8.76 7.00 -15.93
C PHE A 21 8.44 8.09 -16.94
N ALA A 22 7.72 9.11 -16.52
CA ALA A 22 7.52 10.33 -17.28
C ALA A 22 8.82 11.14 -17.40
N ASP A 23 8.81 12.20 -18.21
CA ASP A 23 9.96 13.08 -18.46
C ASP A 23 10.54 13.72 -17.18
N ASP A 24 9.71 13.91 -16.16
CA ASP A 24 10.10 14.45 -14.84
C ASP A 24 10.52 13.37 -13.83
N LEU A 25 10.70 12.12 -14.30
CA LEU A 25 11.10 10.95 -13.51
C LEU A 25 10.05 10.47 -12.49
N THR A 26 8.82 10.99 -12.55
CA THR A 26 7.69 10.42 -11.82
C THR A 26 7.14 9.18 -12.53
N VAL A 27 6.39 8.34 -11.82
CA VAL A 27 5.74 7.16 -12.41
C VAL A 27 4.66 7.62 -13.38
N ASP A 28 4.75 7.18 -14.64
CA ASP A 28 3.69 7.42 -15.61
C ASP A 28 2.43 6.61 -15.26
N ARG A 29 1.29 7.30 -15.29
CA ARG A 29 -0.05 6.76 -15.00
C ARG A 29 -1.05 7.05 -16.13
N ASP A 30 -0.61 7.69 -17.23
CA ASP A 30 -1.48 8.07 -18.33
C ASP A 30 -1.50 7.01 -19.45
N ASP A 31 -0.35 6.41 -19.78
CA ASP A 31 -0.24 5.47 -20.91
C ASP A 31 -0.42 3.99 -20.51
N VAL A 32 -0.51 3.70 -19.21
CA VAL A 32 -0.67 2.34 -18.69
C VAL A 32 -1.88 2.25 -17.76
N ASP A 33 -2.80 1.35 -18.07
CA ASP A 33 -3.93 1.04 -17.19
C ASP A 33 -3.42 0.74 -15.77
N GLY A 34 -3.95 1.45 -14.78
CA GLY A 34 -3.66 1.19 -13.38
C GLY A 34 -4.74 0.37 -12.67
N LEU A 35 -4.38 -0.09 -11.47
CA LEU A 35 -5.21 -0.93 -10.62
C LEU A 35 -4.94 -0.64 -9.14
N LEU A 36 -5.78 -1.21 -8.27
CA LEU A 36 -5.48 -1.27 -6.84
C LEU A 36 -4.22 -2.10 -6.63
N SER A 37 -3.18 -1.51 -6.04
CA SER A 37 -1.95 -2.22 -5.66
C SER A 37 -2.28 -3.56 -5.01
N GLU A 38 -1.72 -4.65 -5.53
CA GLU A 38 -2.02 -6.00 -5.06
C GLU A 38 -1.63 -6.18 -3.59
N LEU A 39 -0.60 -5.44 -3.14
CA LEU A 39 -0.18 -5.41 -1.74
C LEU A 39 -1.21 -4.72 -0.82
N ASP A 40 -2.02 -3.81 -1.36
CA ASP A 40 -3.09 -3.14 -0.62
C ASP A 40 -4.40 -3.94 -0.66
N GLU A 41 -4.59 -4.87 -1.61
CA GLU A 41 -5.71 -5.82 -1.57
C GLU A 41 -5.68 -6.65 -0.28
N TYR A 42 -4.48 -7.03 0.19
CA TYR A 42 -4.31 -7.70 1.48
C TYR A 42 -4.76 -6.82 2.66
N ALA A 43 -4.43 -5.53 2.63
CA ALA A 43 -4.84 -4.59 3.67
C ALA A 43 -6.38 -4.43 3.73
N VAL A 44 -7.02 -4.35 2.57
CA VAL A 44 -8.49 -4.32 2.48
C VAL A 44 -9.09 -5.62 3.02
N GLU A 45 -8.54 -6.77 2.65
CA GLU A 45 -9.01 -8.06 3.16
C GLU A 45 -8.88 -8.18 4.69
N GLN A 46 -7.73 -7.81 5.25
CA GLN A 46 -7.52 -7.89 6.69
C GLN A 46 -8.45 -6.97 7.46
N ALA A 47 -8.73 -5.77 6.94
CA ALA A 47 -9.75 -4.89 7.51
C ALA A 47 -11.15 -5.53 7.47
N LEU A 48 -11.50 -6.22 6.38
CA LEU A 48 -12.77 -6.95 6.26
C LEU A 48 -12.87 -8.12 7.24
N GLN A 49 -11.80 -8.88 7.44
CA GLN A 49 -11.77 -9.97 8.43
C GLN A 49 -11.93 -9.44 9.86
N ILE A 50 -11.24 -8.34 10.20
CA ILE A 50 -11.43 -7.67 11.49
C ILE A 50 -12.89 -7.21 11.66
N ALA A 51 -13.50 -6.64 10.61
CA ALA A 51 -14.89 -6.21 10.65
C ALA A 51 -15.88 -7.38 10.75
N ASP A 52 -15.59 -8.51 10.11
CA ASP A 52 -16.41 -9.74 10.17
C ASP A 52 -16.44 -10.34 11.60
N GLU A 53 -15.38 -10.12 12.39
CA GLU A 53 -15.27 -10.58 13.79
C GLU A 53 -15.72 -9.54 14.84
N ALA A 54 -15.83 -8.27 14.46
CA ALA A 54 -16.26 -7.20 15.35
C ALA A 54 -17.78 -7.15 15.52
N ASP A 55 -18.26 -6.68 16.69
CA ASP A 55 -19.70 -6.45 16.92
C ASP A 55 -20.26 -5.38 15.96
N ASP A 56 -19.45 -4.36 15.66
CA ASP A 56 -19.78 -3.22 14.82
C ASP A 56 -18.47 -2.57 14.34
N ALA A 57 -18.24 -2.53 13.03
CA ALA A 57 -17.10 -1.89 12.41
C ALA A 57 -17.51 -1.21 11.09
N GLU A 58 -16.87 -0.09 10.79
CA GLU A 58 -17.05 0.64 9.52
C GLU A 58 -15.69 0.86 8.87
N ILE A 59 -15.56 0.48 7.60
CA ILE A 59 -14.32 0.55 6.83
C ILE A 59 -14.41 1.71 5.82
N THR A 60 -13.47 2.64 5.94
CA THR A 60 -13.26 3.71 4.95
C THR A 60 -11.96 3.47 4.20
N VAL A 61 -12.02 3.33 2.88
CA VAL A 61 -10.80 3.22 2.04
C VAL A 61 -10.38 4.61 1.57
N LEU A 62 -9.08 4.92 1.68
CA LEU A 62 -8.52 6.24 1.43
C LEU A 62 -7.42 6.13 0.38
N THR A 63 -7.50 6.93 -0.67
CA THR A 63 -6.44 7.05 -1.69
C THR A 63 -6.05 8.51 -1.91
N VAL A 64 -4.80 8.73 -2.29
CA VAL A 64 -4.28 9.99 -2.82
C VAL A 64 -3.80 9.71 -4.24
N GLY A 65 -4.25 10.48 -5.22
CA GLY A 65 -3.85 10.30 -6.61
C GLY A 65 -4.78 10.96 -7.61
N PRO A 66 -4.50 10.80 -8.92
CA PRO A 66 -5.29 11.40 -9.99
C PRO A 66 -6.73 10.83 -10.03
N GLU A 67 -7.61 11.42 -10.84
CA GLU A 67 -9.00 10.97 -11.06
C GLU A 67 -9.13 9.44 -11.23
N ASP A 68 -8.23 8.82 -12.00
CA ASP A 68 -8.24 7.38 -12.26
C ASP A 68 -7.97 6.53 -11.01
N ALA A 69 -7.40 7.11 -9.94
CA ALA A 69 -7.24 6.45 -8.65
C ALA A 69 -8.59 6.04 -8.01
N LYS A 70 -9.71 6.60 -8.48
CA LYS A 70 -11.06 6.13 -8.13
C LYS A 70 -11.28 4.67 -8.51
N ASP A 71 -10.55 4.10 -9.47
CA ASP A 71 -10.66 2.69 -9.81
C ASP A 71 -10.11 1.78 -8.71
N ALA A 72 -9.04 2.18 -8.02
CA ALA A 72 -8.56 1.49 -6.83
C ALA A 72 -9.62 1.51 -5.70
N LEU A 73 -10.27 2.67 -5.48
CA LEU A 73 -11.37 2.80 -4.53
C LEU A 73 -12.57 1.92 -4.92
N ARG A 74 -12.98 1.93 -6.18
CA ARG A 74 -14.10 1.11 -6.69
C ARG A 74 -13.84 -0.37 -6.46
N LYS A 75 -12.61 -0.83 -6.72
CA LYS A 75 -12.19 -2.21 -6.43
C LYS A 75 -12.32 -2.51 -4.94
N ALA A 76 -11.75 -1.69 -4.05
CA ALA A 76 -11.82 -1.90 -2.60
C ALA A 76 -13.28 -1.87 -2.05
N LEU A 77 -14.10 -0.94 -2.53
CA LEU A 77 -15.54 -0.85 -2.21
C LEU A 77 -16.32 -2.10 -2.67
N SER A 78 -15.90 -2.70 -3.79
CA SER A 78 -16.50 -3.93 -4.31
C SER A 78 -16.09 -5.19 -3.55
N MET A 79 -14.92 -5.17 -2.90
CA MET A 79 -14.46 -6.24 -1.99
C MET A 79 -15.26 -6.23 -0.70
N GLY A 80 -15.61 -5.05 -0.18
CA GLY A 80 -16.50 -4.96 0.97
C GLY A 80 -16.52 -3.61 1.68
N ALA A 81 -15.49 -2.76 1.54
CA ALA A 81 -15.35 -1.50 2.28
C ALA A 81 -16.58 -0.58 2.17
N ASP A 82 -16.97 0.10 3.24
CA ASP A 82 -18.27 0.79 3.35
C ASP A 82 -18.29 2.14 2.64
N LYS A 83 -17.21 2.91 2.77
CA LYS A 83 -17.06 4.26 2.24
C LYS A 83 -15.68 4.46 1.65
N ALA A 84 -15.52 5.51 0.85
CA ALA A 84 -14.23 5.90 0.30
C ALA A 84 -13.97 7.40 0.47
N VAL A 85 -12.69 7.75 0.58
CA VAL A 85 -12.18 9.11 0.52
C VAL A 85 -11.11 9.15 -0.58
N HIS A 86 -11.22 10.13 -1.46
CA HIS A 86 -10.26 10.39 -2.52
C HIS A 86 -9.69 11.78 -2.31
N VAL A 87 -8.38 11.87 -2.11
CA VAL A 87 -7.66 13.15 -2.14
C VAL A 87 -7.07 13.36 -3.52
N GLU A 88 -7.47 14.44 -4.18
CA GLU A 88 -7.06 14.81 -5.53
C GLU A 88 -6.81 16.31 -5.61
N ASP A 89 -5.64 16.67 -6.10
CA ASP A 89 -5.22 18.04 -6.35
C ASP A 89 -4.04 18.01 -7.34
N ASP A 90 -3.98 18.93 -8.29
CA ASP A 90 -2.90 19.00 -9.29
C ASP A 90 -1.54 19.26 -8.62
N ASP A 91 -1.53 19.99 -7.50
CA ASP A 91 -0.31 20.34 -6.76
C ASP A 91 0.30 19.13 -6.02
N LEU A 92 -0.41 17.98 -5.96
CA LEU A 92 0.14 16.73 -5.41
C LEU A 92 1.11 16.03 -6.37
N HIS A 93 1.21 16.46 -7.63
CA HIS A 93 2.04 15.80 -8.63
C HIS A 93 3.51 15.72 -8.21
N GLY A 94 4.05 14.50 -8.22
CA GLY A 94 5.44 14.21 -7.85
C GLY A 94 5.76 14.32 -6.35
N THR A 95 4.74 14.42 -5.48
CA THR A 95 4.94 14.37 -4.02
C THR A 95 5.69 13.09 -3.61
N ASP A 96 6.72 13.23 -2.77
CA ASP A 96 7.43 12.07 -2.22
C ASP A 96 6.65 11.38 -1.08
N VAL A 97 7.22 10.33 -0.48
CA VAL A 97 6.53 9.59 0.59
C VAL A 97 6.36 10.42 1.88
N VAL A 98 7.25 11.39 2.12
CA VAL A 98 7.15 12.27 3.29
C VAL A 98 5.96 13.21 3.12
N GLY A 99 5.82 13.86 1.97
CA GLY A 99 4.63 14.67 1.65
C GLY A 99 3.36 13.82 1.54
N THR A 100 3.42 12.64 0.92
CA THR A 100 2.26 11.72 0.80
C THR A 100 1.75 11.32 2.18
N SER A 101 2.65 11.04 3.14
CA SER A 101 2.25 10.74 4.51
C SER A 101 1.63 11.93 5.24
N LEU A 102 2.00 13.18 4.90
CA LEU A 102 1.36 14.38 5.45
C LEU A 102 -0.10 14.45 5.01
N VAL A 103 -0.33 14.33 3.70
CA VAL A 103 -1.66 14.37 3.07
C VAL A 103 -2.57 13.28 3.63
N LEU A 104 -2.08 12.04 3.64
CA LEU A 104 -2.82 10.91 4.20
C LEU A 104 -3.13 11.09 5.68
N ALA A 105 -2.17 11.56 6.50
CA ALA A 105 -2.41 11.78 7.93
C ALA A 105 -3.53 12.81 8.15
N LYS A 106 -3.54 13.93 7.42
CA LYS A 106 -4.61 14.94 7.50
C LYS A 106 -5.97 14.37 7.11
N ALA A 107 -6.03 13.60 6.03
CA ALA A 107 -7.27 12.96 5.59
C ALA A 107 -7.77 11.90 6.60
N ILE A 108 -6.86 11.12 7.19
CA ILE A 108 -7.17 10.15 8.25
C ILE A 108 -7.74 10.85 9.49
N GLU A 109 -7.13 11.94 9.95
CA GLU A 109 -7.61 12.74 11.08
C GLU A 109 -9.01 13.31 10.83
N LYS A 110 -9.24 13.88 9.64
CA LYS A 110 -10.54 14.43 9.22
C LYS A 110 -11.63 13.37 9.16
N THR A 111 -11.29 12.19 8.64
CA THR A 111 -12.21 11.02 8.55
C THR A 111 -12.56 10.48 9.94
N GLY A 112 -11.57 10.47 10.85
CA GLY A 112 -11.66 9.86 12.16
C GLY A 112 -11.48 8.34 12.11
N TYR A 113 -10.64 7.82 13.01
CA TYR A 113 -10.23 6.42 12.99
C TYR A 113 -9.99 5.88 14.40
N ASP A 114 -10.02 4.55 14.51
CA ASP A 114 -9.50 3.79 15.64
C ASP A 114 -8.36 2.87 15.17
N LEU A 115 -8.36 2.43 13.92
CA LEU A 115 -7.28 1.64 13.32
C LEU A 115 -7.00 2.12 11.89
N VAL A 116 -5.73 2.32 11.55
CA VAL A 116 -5.28 2.51 10.16
C VAL A 116 -4.62 1.22 9.68
N VAL A 117 -5.00 0.73 8.50
CA VAL A 117 -4.43 -0.47 7.88
C VAL A 117 -3.79 -0.09 6.54
N CYS A 118 -2.57 -0.56 6.31
CA CYS A 118 -1.84 -0.36 5.05
C CYS A 118 -1.29 -1.68 4.52
N GLY A 119 -1.03 -1.77 3.21
CA GLY A 119 -0.16 -2.82 2.67
C GLY A 119 1.29 -2.64 3.13
N MET A 120 2.12 -3.68 2.97
CA MET A 120 3.54 -3.62 3.34
C MET A 120 4.34 -2.63 2.49
N ALA A 121 3.90 -2.38 1.26
CA ALA A 121 4.45 -1.43 0.30
C ALA A 121 3.46 -1.28 -0.86
N SER A 122 3.78 -0.44 -1.85
CA SER A 122 3.10 -0.44 -3.15
C SER A 122 3.96 -1.10 -4.22
N THR A 123 3.34 -1.65 -5.28
CA THR A 123 4.05 -2.41 -6.32
C THR A 123 4.83 -1.55 -7.34
N ASP A 124 4.65 -0.23 -7.30
CA ASP A 124 5.40 0.75 -8.08
C ASP A 124 6.62 1.30 -7.31
N GLY A 125 6.40 1.92 -6.14
CA GLY A 125 7.43 2.61 -5.36
C GLY A 125 8.18 1.71 -4.37
N THR A 126 7.56 0.62 -3.88
CA THR A 126 8.18 -0.42 -3.04
C THR A 126 8.90 0.07 -1.75
N MET A 127 8.67 1.31 -1.30
CA MET A 127 9.44 1.90 -0.20
C MET A 127 9.17 1.25 1.16
N GLY A 128 7.94 0.81 1.41
CA GLY A 128 7.52 0.13 2.65
C GLY A 128 7.59 0.95 3.95
N VAL A 129 7.89 2.25 3.87
CA VAL A 129 8.02 3.15 5.04
C VAL A 129 6.75 3.91 5.40
N LEU A 130 5.77 3.98 4.50
CA LEU A 130 4.55 4.78 4.68
C LEU A 130 3.80 4.50 6.00
N PRO A 131 3.59 3.24 6.43
CA PRO A 131 2.87 2.97 7.68
C PRO A 131 3.59 3.56 8.91
N ALA A 132 4.92 3.53 8.92
CA ALA A 132 5.72 4.11 10.00
C ALA A 132 5.64 5.64 10.01
N LEU A 133 5.66 6.27 8.84
CA LEU A 133 5.51 7.72 8.70
C LEU A 133 4.11 8.18 9.15
N LEU A 134 3.07 7.42 8.80
CA LEU A 134 1.70 7.70 9.26
C LEU A 134 1.58 7.60 10.78
N ALA A 135 2.16 6.55 11.39
CA ALA A 135 2.14 6.39 12.83
C ALA A 135 2.81 7.54 13.58
N GLU A 136 3.95 8.00 13.07
CA GLU A 136 4.66 9.17 13.60
C GLU A 136 3.80 10.43 13.50
N ARG A 137 3.21 10.71 12.33
CA ARG A 137 2.39 11.92 12.10
C ARG A 137 1.14 11.95 12.95
N LEU A 138 0.48 10.80 13.07
CA LEU A 138 -0.72 10.62 13.88
C LEU A 138 -0.41 10.51 15.38
N ASN A 139 0.88 10.40 15.74
CA ASN A 139 1.35 10.21 17.11
C ASN A 139 0.69 9.02 17.82
N VAL A 140 0.67 7.87 17.14
CA VAL A 140 0.08 6.60 17.62
C VAL A 140 1.07 5.45 17.49
N PRO A 141 0.94 4.37 18.28
CA PRO A 141 1.77 3.18 18.10
C PRO A 141 1.56 2.52 16.73
N GLN A 142 2.58 1.78 16.29
CA GLN A 142 2.52 0.99 15.06
C GLN A 142 2.81 -0.49 15.28
N VAL A 143 2.14 -1.33 14.50
CA VAL A 143 2.44 -2.77 14.37
C VAL A 143 2.46 -3.14 12.89
N THR A 144 3.65 -3.10 12.29
CA THR A 144 3.83 -3.25 10.83
C THR A 144 4.20 -4.67 10.40
N LEU A 145 4.12 -4.96 9.10
CA LEU A 145 4.55 -6.23 8.49
C LEU A 145 3.94 -7.48 9.13
N LEU A 146 2.66 -7.41 9.48
CA LEU A 146 1.93 -8.51 10.07
C LEU A 146 1.57 -9.58 9.02
N SER A 147 1.78 -10.84 9.37
CA SER A 147 1.28 -12.02 8.65
C SER A 147 -0.05 -12.52 9.23
N GLU A 148 -0.44 -12.04 10.41
CA GLU A 148 -1.74 -12.29 11.05
C GLU A 148 -2.11 -11.04 11.84
N VAL A 149 -3.38 -10.61 11.81
CA VAL A 149 -3.85 -9.47 12.59
C VAL A 149 -5.23 -9.73 13.18
N SER A 150 -5.46 -9.27 14.40
CA SER A 150 -6.77 -9.29 15.06
C SER A 150 -6.92 -8.09 16.00
N VAL A 151 -8.17 -7.76 16.34
CA VAL A 151 -8.50 -6.67 17.26
C VAL A 151 -9.43 -7.20 18.33
N ASP A 152 -9.04 -7.06 19.59
CA ASP A 152 -9.87 -7.44 20.74
C ASP A 152 -9.63 -6.47 21.90
N GLY A 153 -10.70 -6.11 22.61
CA GLY A 153 -10.61 -5.29 23.83
C GLY A 153 -9.89 -3.94 23.67
N GLY A 154 -9.91 -3.33 22.48
CA GLY A 154 -9.21 -2.07 22.20
C GLY A 154 -7.70 -2.23 21.99
N VAL A 155 -7.25 -3.44 21.69
CA VAL A 155 -5.85 -3.77 21.39
C VAL A 155 -5.80 -4.46 20.04
N VAL A 156 -4.93 -3.98 19.14
CA VAL A 156 -4.56 -4.70 17.92
C VAL A 156 -3.39 -5.62 18.23
N LYS A 157 -3.45 -6.85 17.73
CA LYS A 157 -2.45 -7.89 17.91
C LYS A 157 -2.11 -8.52 16.58
N GLY A 158 -0.90 -9.04 16.47
CA GLY A 158 -0.53 -9.79 15.28
C GLY A 158 0.81 -10.47 15.39
N ARG A 159 1.07 -11.33 14.41
CA ARG A 159 2.34 -12.01 14.23
C ARG A 159 3.11 -11.37 13.08
N ARG A 160 4.39 -11.08 13.28
CA ARG A 160 5.33 -10.65 12.24
C ARG A 160 6.36 -11.74 12.03
N ASP A 161 6.55 -12.18 10.80
CA ASP A 161 7.56 -13.16 10.45
C ASP A 161 8.82 -12.50 9.89
N GLY A 162 9.96 -12.77 10.50
CA GLY A 162 11.28 -12.47 9.96
C GLY A 162 12.02 -13.75 9.56
N ASP A 163 13.19 -13.58 8.96
CA ASP A 163 13.98 -14.70 8.40
C ASP A 163 14.32 -15.79 9.43
N THR A 164 14.45 -15.43 10.71
CA THR A 164 14.93 -16.33 11.77
C THR A 164 13.93 -16.57 12.89
N ALA A 165 12.89 -15.75 13.00
CA ALA A 165 11.94 -15.80 14.11
C ALA A 165 10.61 -15.15 13.75
N SER A 166 9.56 -15.58 14.44
CA SER A 166 8.27 -14.90 14.46
C SER A 166 8.14 -14.07 15.75
N GLU A 167 7.64 -12.85 15.62
CA GLU A 167 7.38 -11.92 16.71
C GLU A 167 5.87 -11.80 16.93
N GLN A 168 5.44 -11.83 18.20
CA GLN A 168 4.07 -11.50 18.58
C GLN A 168 4.05 -10.06 19.06
N LEU A 169 3.26 -9.22 18.41
CA LEU A 169 3.23 -7.78 18.63
C LEU A 169 1.83 -7.33 19.01
N GLU A 170 1.73 -6.33 19.88
CA GLU A 170 0.44 -5.74 20.26
C GLU A 170 0.57 -4.24 20.52
N ALA A 171 -0.51 -3.50 20.29
CA ALA A 171 -0.62 -2.07 20.56
C ALA A 171 -2.05 -1.70 20.96
N SER A 172 -2.19 -0.74 21.87
CA SER A 172 -3.49 -0.14 22.17
C SER A 172 -3.98 0.72 21.01
N LEU A 173 -5.29 0.71 20.74
CA LEU A 173 -5.92 1.62 19.79
C LEU A 173 -5.98 3.05 20.39
N PRO A 174 -5.88 4.12 19.57
CA PRO A 174 -5.71 4.09 18.13
C PRO A 174 -4.30 3.66 17.70
N ALA A 175 -4.19 2.97 16.56
CA ALA A 175 -2.91 2.44 16.05
C ALA A 175 -2.86 2.42 14.52
N VAL A 176 -1.64 2.35 13.97
CA VAL A 176 -1.39 2.05 12.55
C VAL A 176 -0.82 0.64 12.43
N VAL A 177 -1.33 -0.14 11.49
CA VAL A 177 -0.79 -1.46 11.17
C VAL A 177 -0.49 -1.59 9.69
N SER A 178 0.43 -2.48 9.36
CA SER A 178 0.60 -2.93 7.97
C SER A 178 0.69 -4.44 7.88
N VAL A 179 0.22 -4.97 6.77
CA VAL A 179 0.13 -6.41 6.52
C VAL A 179 0.94 -6.80 5.29
N THR A 180 1.44 -8.03 5.28
CA THR A 180 2.21 -8.59 4.17
C THR A 180 1.34 -9.46 3.26
N ASP A 181 1.90 -9.90 2.14
CA ASP A 181 1.31 -10.92 1.26
C ASP A 181 1.12 -12.29 1.95
N GLN A 182 1.70 -12.48 3.14
CA GLN A 182 1.51 -13.66 3.98
C GLN A 182 0.25 -13.58 4.87
N SER A 183 -0.48 -12.48 4.85
CA SER A 183 -1.69 -12.27 5.68
C SER A 183 -2.94 -13.01 5.22
N GLY A 184 -2.85 -13.76 4.12
CA GLY A 184 -3.96 -14.53 3.54
C GLY A 184 -4.40 -13.96 2.20
N GLU A 185 -5.23 -14.71 1.47
CA GLU A 185 -5.68 -14.29 0.14
C GLU A 185 -6.83 -13.28 0.22
N ALA A 186 -6.76 -12.22 -0.59
CA ALA A 186 -7.82 -11.25 -0.70
C ALA A 186 -9.08 -11.86 -1.32
N ARG A 187 -10.26 -11.57 -0.74
CA ARG A 187 -11.52 -12.08 -1.28
C ARG A 187 -11.85 -11.44 -2.63
N TYR A 188 -12.33 -12.26 -3.56
CA TYR A 188 -12.82 -11.76 -4.84
C TYR A 188 -14.17 -11.03 -4.66
N PRO A 189 -14.35 -9.84 -5.27
CA PRO A 189 -15.63 -9.16 -5.30
C PRO A 189 -16.73 -10.03 -5.90
N SER A 190 -17.84 -10.17 -5.17
CA SER A 190 -19.04 -10.80 -5.73
C SER A 190 -19.70 -9.87 -6.76
N PHE A 191 -20.46 -10.42 -7.72
CA PHE A 191 -21.24 -9.61 -8.66
C PHE A 191 -22.17 -8.60 -7.95
N LYS A 192 -22.77 -9.02 -6.82
CA LYS A 192 -23.59 -8.13 -5.97
C LYS A 192 -22.74 -7.02 -5.35
N GLY A 193 -21.53 -7.33 -4.88
CA GLY A 193 -20.57 -6.36 -4.34
C GLY A 193 -20.17 -5.31 -5.37
N ILE A 194 -19.84 -5.73 -6.58
CA ILE A 194 -19.52 -4.83 -7.71
C ILE A 194 -20.68 -3.87 -8.01
N MET A 195 -21.92 -4.39 -8.03
CA MET A 195 -23.11 -3.56 -8.27
C MET A 195 -23.41 -2.60 -7.12
N ALA A 196 -23.14 -3.00 -5.88
CA ALA A 196 -23.34 -2.18 -4.70
C ALA A 196 -22.28 -1.06 -4.58
N ALA A 197 -21.02 -1.36 -4.94
CA ALA A 197 -19.90 -0.41 -4.87
C ALA A 197 -20.17 0.91 -5.60
N LYS A 198 -20.85 0.85 -6.75
CA LYS A 198 -21.23 2.05 -7.54
C LYS A 198 -22.13 3.04 -6.81
N LYS A 199 -22.76 2.62 -5.70
CA LYS A 199 -23.67 3.44 -4.89
C LYS A 199 -23.09 3.81 -3.52
N LYS A 200 -21.94 3.24 -3.16
CA LYS A 200 -21.28 3.56 -1.89
C LYS A 200 -20.74 5.00 -1.95
N PRO A 201 -20.74 5.71 -0.82
CA PRO A 201 -20.30 7.10 -0.80
C PRO A 201 -18.80 7.19 -1.05
N VAL A 202 -18.42 8.17 -1.87
CA VAL A 202 -17.04 8.59 -2.11
C VAL A 202 -16.98 10.08 -1.79
N GLU A 203 -16.18 10.45 -0.80
CA GLU A 203 -15.87 11.83 -0.48
C GLU A 203 -14.62 12.24 -1.26
N SER A 204 -14.67 13.40 -1.90
CA SER A 204 -13.53 14.00 -2.59
C SER A 204 -13.02 15.17 -1.76
N LEU A 205 -11.70 15.21 -1.55
CA LEU A 205 -10.99 16.26 -0.81
C LEU A 205 -9.87 16.81 -1.68
N ASP A 206 -9.61 18.11 -1.57
CA ASP A 206 -8.43 18.77 -2.14
C ASP A 206 -7.46 19.22 -1.03
N LEU A 207 -6.37 19.93 -1.36
CA LEU A 207 -5.43 20.43 -0.36
C LEU A 207 -6.08 21.45 0.61
N GLY A 208 -7.00 22.28 0.09
CA GLY A 208 -7.72 23.27 0.88
C GLY A 208 -8.62 22.62 1.94
N ASP A 209 -9.25 21.49 1.63
CA ASP A 209 -10.03 20.69 2.57
C ASP A 209 -9.20 20.07 3.70
N LEU A 210 -7.89 19.95 3.51
CA LEU A 210 -6.93 19.36 4.44
C LEU A 210 -6.07 20.40 5.19
N ASP A 211 -6.32 21.69 4.95
CA ASP A 211 -5.52 22.80 5.47
C ASP A 211 -4.02 22.64 5.11
N LEU A 212 -3.72 22.29 3.86
CA LEU A 212 -2.37 22.14 3.32
C LEU A 212 -2.08 23.19 2.25
N ASP A 213 -0.85 23.71 2.27
CA ASP A 213 -0.37 24.62 1.23
C ASP A 213 0.36 23.84 0.12
N ALA A 214 0.33 24.36 -1.11
CA ALA A 214 0.93 23.71 -2.28
C ALA A 214 2.45 23.52 -2.17
N ASP A 215 3.15 24.37 -1.39
CA ASP A 215 4.60 24.27 -1.17
C ASP A 215 5.00 23.22 -0.12
N GLU A 216 4.04 22.58 0.54
CA GLU A 216 4.27 21.45 1.45
C GLU A 216 4.26 20.09 0.72
N VAL A 217 3.81 20.07 -0.54
CA VAL A 217 3.61 18.86 -1.35
C VAL A 217 4.14 19.06 -2.78
N GLY A 218 3.90 18.09 -3.65
CA GLY A 218 4.34 18.11 -5.03
C GLY A 218 5.86 18.00 -5.17
N LEU A 219 6.35 18.19 -6.40
CA LEU A 219 7.78 18.18 -6.72
C LEU A 219 8.58 19.25 -5.94
N GLU A 220 7.99 20.42 -5.69
CA GLU A 220 8.67 21.53 -5.03
C GLU A 220 8.75 21.34 -3.50
N GLY A 221 7.70 20.78 -2.89
CA GLY A 221 7.65 20.47 -1.45
C GLY A 221 8.27 19.12 -1.07
N ALA A 222 8.63 18.28 -2.04
CA ALA A 222 9.23 16.97 -1.81
C ALA A 222 10.59 17.06 -1.10
N TRP A 223 10.81 16.17 -0.12
CA TRP A 223 12.06 16.11 0.63
C TRP A 223 13.14 15.29 -0.10
N THR A 224 12.72 14.46 -1.04
CA THR A 224 13.55 13.60 -1.86
C THR A 224 13.18 13.78 -3.33
N ALA A 225 14.18 13.65 -4.21
CA ALA A 225 14.00 13.71 -5.65
C ALA A 225 14.66 12.50 -6.31
N VAL A 226 14.08 12.03 -7.41
CA VAL A 226 14.69 11.00 -8.25
C VAL A 226 15.67 11.69 -9.20
N ASP A 227 16.97 11.56 -8.96
CA ASP A 227 17.99 12.19 -9.81
C ASP A 227 18.12 11.55 -11.20
N SER A 228 17.86 10.24 -11.28
CA SER A 228 17.92 9.47 -12.53
C SER A 228 17.19 8.14 -12.40
N ALA A 229 16.58 7.71 -13.50
CA ALA A 229 16.05 6.36 -13.67
C ALA A 229 16.63 5.74 -14.95
N ALA A 230 16.83 4.42 -14.95
CA ALA A 230 17.31 3.70 -16.12
C ALA A 230 16.59 2.35 -16.23
N GLU A 231 16.22 1.97 -17.44
CA GLU A 231 15.62 0.67 -17.70
C GLU A 231 16.57 -0.45 -17.32
N ARG A 232 16.00 -1.51 -16.75
CA ARG A 232 16.75 -2.73 -16.46
C ARG A 232 17.24 -3.32 -17.78
N PRO A 233 18.56 -3.60 -17.92
CA PRO A 233 19.07 -4.23 -19.14
C PRO A 233 18.37 -5.56 -19.44
N ALA A 234 18.12 -5.82 -20.72
CA ALA A 234 17.51 -7.06 -21.16
C ALA A 234 18.31 -8.28 -20.66
N ARG A 235 17.60 -9.37 -20.32
CA ARG A 235 18.24 -10.62 -19.89
C ARG A 235 19.14 -11.14 -21.00
N THR A 236 20.39 -11.42 -20.67
CA THR A 236 21.32 -12.10 -21.57
C THR A 236 21.19 -13.62 -21.42
N ALA A 237 21.74 -14.39 -22.37
CA ALA A 237 21.62 -15.85 -22.44
C ALA A 237 22.21 -16.61 -21.22
N GLY A 238 22.83 -15.91 -20.26
CA GLY A 238 23.47 -16.49 -19.09
C GLY A 238 24.64 -17.41 -19.44
N THR A 239 25.22 -18.05 -18.43
CA THR A 239 26.27 -19.05 -18.62
C THR A 239 25.64 -20.43 -18.72
N ILE A 240 25.81 -21.10 -19.86
CA ILE A 240 25.38 -22.49 -20.04
C ILE A 240 26.52 -23.42 -19.63
N VAL A 241 26.33 -24.14 -18.52
CA VAL A 241 27.23 -25.21 -18.08
C VAL A 241 26.79 -26.52 -18.73
N LYS A 242 27.65 -27.10 -19.58
CA LYS A 242 27.44 -28.46 -20.10
C LYS A 242 28.03 -29.45 -19.11
N ASP A 243 27.20 -30.37 -18.63
CA ASP A 243 27.65 -31.38 -17.68
C ASP A 243 28.42 -32.51 -18.40
N GLU A 244 29.72 -32.55 -18.17
CA GLU A 244 30.62 -33.63 -18.60
C GLU A 244 31.15 -34.44 -17.39
N GLY A 245 30.43 -34.41 -16.26
CA GLY A 245 30.80 -35.07 -14.99
C GLY A 245 31.20 -34.09 -13.88
N GLU A 246 31.30 -32.79 -14.19
CA GLU A 246 31.70 -31.72 -13.26
C GLU A 246 30.66 -30.59 -13.17
N GLY A 247 29.51 -30.72 -13.85
CA GLY A 247 28.50 -29.66 -13.92
C GLY A 247 27.97 -29.23 -12.56
N GLY A 248 27.84 -30.17 -11.61
CA GLY A 248 27.44 -29.88 -10.24
C GLY A 248 28.44 -28.99 -9.48
N LYS A 249 29.75 -29.21 -9.65
CA LYS A 249 30.78 -28.36 -9.02
C LYS A 249 30.79 -26.98 -9.66
N GLN A 250 30.72 -26.90 -10.97
CA GLN A 250 30.69 -25.63 -11.71
C GLN A 250 29.46 -24.78 -11.37
N LEU A 251 28.29 -25.42 -11.18
CA LEU A 251 27.10 -24.72 -10.71
C LEU A 251 27.29 -24.19 -9.29
N ALA A 252 27.79 -25.02 -8.36
CA ALA A 252 28.04 -24.58 -6.98
C ALA A 252 29.07 -23.44 -6.92
N GLU A 253 30.15 -23.51 -7.69
CA GLU A 253 31.14 -22.44 -7.82
C GLU A 253 30.52 -21.15 -8.37
N TYR A 254 29.68 -21.26 -9.40
CA TYR A 254 28.96 -20.10 -9.93
C TYR A 254 28.07 -19.48 -8.85
N LEU A 255 27.23 -20.28 -8.18
CA LEU A 255 26.32 -19.79 -7.14
C LEU A 255 27.07 -19.12 -5.99
N ALA A 256 28.17 -19.73 -5.52
CA ALA A 256 29.02 -19.14 -4.47
C ALA A 256 29.69 -17.84 -4.94
N SER A 257 30.18 -17.78 -6.20
CA SER A 257 30.81 -16.57 -6.77
C SER A 257 29.83 -15.41 -6.88
N GLN A 258 28.55 -15.72 -7.14
CA GLN A 258 27.47 -14.75 -7.21
C GLN A 258 26.78 -14.50 -5.86
N LYS A 259 27.26 -15.14 -4.79
CA LYS A 259 26.71 -15.05 -3.42
C LYS A 259 25.24 -15.48 -3.30
N PHE A 260 24.82 -16.44 -4.12
CA PHE A 260 23.53 -17.10 -3.98
C PHE A 260 23.55 -18.18 -2.88
N ILE A 261 24.73 -18.72 -2.55
CA ILE A 261 25.00 -19.68 -1.47
C ILE A 261 26.31 -19.36 -0.76
#